data_AF-A0A1M6RQB5-F1
#
_entry.id   AF-A0A1M6RQB5-F1
#
_cell.length_a   1.000
_cell.length_b   1.000
_cell.length_c   1.000
_cell.angle_alpha   90.00
_cell.angle_beta   90.00
_cell.angle_gamma   90.00
#
_symmetry.space_group_name_H-M   'P 1'
#
loop_
_entity.id
_entity.type
_entity.pdbx_description
1 polymer ?
#
loop_
_entity_poly.entity_id
_entity_poly.type
_entity_poly.pdbx_seq_one_letter_code
_entity_poly.pdbx_strand_id
1 'polypeptide(L)' 'MYKINIWDKISFILVSIGALNWGLIGLLRFNLVKFASFGSSFVETILYILVFAAGIELVTVVLRSKFLNR' A
#
# COMPACT_ATOMS: atom_id res chain seq x y z
N MET A 1 -10.29 16.43 15.44
CA MET A 1 -8.99 15.84 15.06
C MET A 1 -9.24 14.37 14.74
N TYR A 2 -9.02 13.94 13.50
CA TYR A 2 -9.24 12.55 13.09
C TYR A 2 -8.28 11.64 13.87
N LYS A 3 -8.83 10.66 14.60
CA LYS A 3 -8.03 9.71 15.38
C LYS A 3 -7.55 8.63 14.42
N ILE A 4 -6.27 8.69 14.07
CA ILE A 4 -5.63 7.69 13.21
C ILE A 4 -5.62 6.35 13.96
N ASN A 5 -6.27 5.35 13.38
CA ASN A 5 -6.33 4.01 13.95
C ASN A 5 -5.14 3.16 13.50
N ILE A 6 -5.00 1.97 14.09
CA ILE A 6 -3.91 1.05 13.75
C ILE A 6 -3.96 0.62 12.28
N TRP A 7 -5.17 0.47 11.73
CA TRP A 7 -5.41 0.08 10.34
C TRP A 7 -4.88 1.12 9.36
N ASP A 8 -5.18 2.39 9.60
CA ASP A 8 -4.73 3.52 8.79
C ASP A 8 -3.19 3.57 8.71
N LYS A 9 -2.51 3.27 9.84
CA LYS A 9 -1.04 3.18 9.89
C LYS A 9 -0.51 1.99 9.08
N ILE A 10 -1.14 0.82 9.21
CA ILE A 10 -0.77 -0.37 8.44
C ILE A 10 -0.95 -0.11 6.94
N SER A 11 -2.06 0.49 6.54
CA SER A 11 -2.32 0.86 5.15
C SER A 11 -1.25 1.81 4.61
N PHE A 12 -0.88 2.83 5.37
CA PHE A 12 0.18 3.77 4.97
C PHE A 12 1.52 3.05 4.73
N ILE A 13 1.88 2.12 5.59
CA ILE A 13 3.10 1.30 5.44
C ILE A 13 3.00 0.41 4.20
N LEU A 14 1.88 -0.29 4.00
CA LEU A 14 1.68 -1.16 2.83
C LEU A 14 1.76 -0.38 1.51
N VAL A 15 1.11 0.78 1.43
CA VAL A 15 1.16 1.64 0.25
C VAL A 15 2.58 2.15 0.00
N SER A 16 3.31 2.50 1.07
CA SER A 16 4.72 2.92 0.97
C SER A 16 5.60 1.81 0.41
N ILE A 17 5.43 0.56 0.86
CA ILE A 17 6.13 -0.61 0.29
C ILE A 17 5.78 -0.79 -1.19
N GLY A 18 4.50 -0.63 -1.54
CA GLY A 18 4.05 -0.66 -2.94
C GLY A 18 4.76 0.39 -3.80
N ALA A 19 4.80 1.65 -3.34
CA ALA A 19 5.47 2.74 -4.05
C ALA A 19 6.99 2.49 -4.21
N LEU A 20 7.65 1.96 -3.17
CA LEU A 20 9.05 1.57 -3.24
C LEU A 20 9.28 0.44 -4.24
N ASN A 21 8.38 -0.56 -4.30
CA ASN A 21 8.47 -1.63 -5.30
C ASN A 21 8.39 -1.06 -6.73
N TRP A 22 7.44 -0.17 -7.02
CA TRP A 22 7.34 0.48 -8.33
C TRP A 22 8.59 1.31 -8.66
N GLY A 23 9.14 2.04 -7.68
CA GLY A 23 10.39 2.80 -7.84
C GLY A 23 11.59 1.90 -8.15
N LEU A 24 11.73 0.77 -7.45
CA LEU A 24 12.78 -0.22 -7.68
C LEU A 24 12.65 -0.89 -9.07
N ILE A 25 11.42 -1.18 -9.50
CA ILE A 25 11.15 -1.71 -10.84
C ILE A 25 11.55 -0.69 -11.91
N GLY A 26 11.21 0.59 -11.73
CA GLY A 26 11.53 1.64 -12.69
C GLY A 26 13.03 1.96 -12.78
N LEU A 27 13.72 2.03 -11.64
CA LEU A 27 15.12 2.46 -11.58
C LEU A 27 16.11 1.31 -11.81
N LEU A 28 15.85 0.15 -11.20
CA LEU A 28 16.80 -0.96 -11.13
C LEU A 28 16.28 -2.23 -11.84
N ARG A 29 15.05 -2.21 -12.39
CA ARG A 29 14.35 -3.39 -12.90
C ARG A 29 14.24 -4.51 -11.85
N PHE A 30 14.29 -4.14 -10.58
CA PHE A 30 14.21 -5.06 -9.45
C PHE A 30 12.80 -5.05 -8.87
N ASN A 31 12.16 -6.21 -8.82
CA ASN A 31 10.83 -6.37 -8.25
C ASN A 31 10.95 -6.93 -6.81
N LEU A 32 10.79 -6.06 -5.82
CA LEU A 32 10.83 -6.37 -4.40
C LEU A 32 9.70 -7.34 -4.01
N VAL A 33 8.50 -7.17 -4.57
CA VAL A 33 7.37 -8.05 -4.29
C VAL A 33 7.64 -9.47 -4.81
N LYS A 34 8.21 -9.59 -6.01
CA LYS A 34 8.63 -10.88 -6.58
C LYS A 34 9.77 -11.52 -5.79
N PHE A 35 10.69 -10.71 -5.27
CA PHE A 35 11.75 -11.19 -4.39
C PHE A 35 11.17 -11.72 -3.07
N ALA A 36 10.23 -10.99 -2.46
CA ALA A 36 9.53 -11.38 -1.25
C ALA A 36 8.60 -12.59 -1.44
N SER A 37 8.04 -12.77 -2.64
CA SER A 37 7.17 -13.90 -2.98
C SER A 37 7.94 -15.18 -3.32
N PHE A 38 9.28 -15.17 -3.23
CA PHE A 38 10.15 -16.28 -3.65
C PHE A 38 9.88 -16.77 -5.08
N GLY A 39 9.40 -15.88 -5.96
CA GLY A 39 9.04 -16.20 -7.34
C GLY A 39 7.67 -16.87 -7.53
N SER A 40 6.85 -16.99 -6.47
CA SER A 40 5.47 -17.48 -6.60
C SER A 40 4.52 -16.40 -7.12
N SER A 41 3.98 -16.61 -8.32
CA SER A 41 3.02 -15.69 -8.95
C SER A 41 1.73 -15.52 -8.13
N PHE A 42 1.32 -16.56 -7.41
CA PHE A 42 0.12 -16.52 -6.56
C PHE A 42 0.33 -15.60 -5.35
N VAL A 43 1.48 -15.72 -4.69
CA VAL A 43 1.83 -14.89 -3.53
C VAL A 43 2.05 -13.43 -3.96
N GLU A 44 2.71 -13.20 -5.10
CA GLU A 44 2.86 -11.87 -5.68
C GLU A 44 1.50 -11.19 -5.93
N THR A 45 0.53 -11.94 -6.46
CA THR A 45 -0.83 -11.44 -6.69
C THR A 45 -1.52 -11.02 -5.40
N ILE A 46 -1.41 -11.85 -4.35
CA ILE A 46 -1.97 -11.51 -3.02
C ILE A 46 -1.35 -10.23 -2.47
N LEU A 47 -0.02 -10.10 -2.55
CA LEU A 47 0.68 -8.90 -2.08
C LEU A 47 0.22 -7.64 -2.82
N TYR A 48 0.02 -7.71 -4.14
CA TYR A 48 -0.52 -6.58 -4.89
C TYR A 48 -1.98 -6.25 -4.52
N ILE A 49 -2.83 -7.24 -4.28
CA ILE A 49 -4.20 -7.01 -3.82
C ILE A 49 -4.21 -6.33 -2.44
N LEU A 50 -3.31 -6.73 -1.53
CA LEU A 50 -3.17 -6.10 -0.21
C LEU A 50 -2.73 -4.63 -0.33
N VAL A 51 -1.75 -4.35 -1.18
CA VAL A 51 -1.30 -2.97 -1.46
C VAL A 51 -2.45 -2.14 -2.05
N PHE A 52 -3.24 -2.72 -2.96
CA PHE A 52 -4.42 -2.07 -3.54
C PHE A 52 -5.48 -1.74 -2.48
N ALA A 53 -5.82 -2.70 -1.62
CA ALA A 53 -6.78 -2.50 -0.53
C ALA A 53 -6.31 -1.42 0.45
N ALA A 54 -5.02 -1.41 0.78
CA ALA A 54 -4.41 -0.37 1.61
C ALA A 54 -4.49 1.03 0.95
N GLY A 55 -4.33 1.10 -0.38
CA GLY A 55 -4.51 2.35 -1.13
C GLY A 55 -5.94 2.91 -1.02
N ILE A 56 -6.95 2.05 -1.12
CA ILE A 56 -8.36 2.44 -0.96
C ILE A 56 -8.63 2.96 0.46
N GLU A 57 -8.10 2.29 1.48
CA GLU A 57 -8.26 2.71 2.87
C GLU A 57 -7.65 4.10 3.09
N LEU A 58 -6.46 4.36 2.54
CA LEU A 58 -5.82 5.66 2.62
C LEU A 58 -6.66 6.77 1.98
N VAL A 59 -7.21 6.53 0.80
CA VAL A 59 -8.12 7.47 0.12
C VAL A 59 -9.36 7.73 0.98
N THR A 60 -9.91 6.68 1.59
CA THR A 60 -11.08 6.77 2.48
C THR A 60 -10.79 7.62 3.72
N VAL A 61 -9.61 7.47 4.32
CA VAL A 61 -9.13 8.28 5.44
C VAL A 61 -9.03 9.75 5.05
N VAL A 62 -8.43 10.05 3.89
CA VAL A 62 -8.30 11.41 3.37
C VAL A 62 -9.68 12.03 3.13
N LEU A 63 -10.61 11.31 2.50
CA LEU A 63 -11.97 11.78 2.26
C LEU A 63 -12.73 12.03 3.57
N ARG A 64 -12.63 11.11 4.54
CA ARG A 64 -13.25 11.24 5.86
C ARG A 64 -12.71 12.45 6.62
N SER A 65 -11.40 12.68 6.57
CA SER A 65 -10.77 13.83 7.23
C SER A 65 -11.23 15.17 6.64
N LYS A 66 -11.45 15.25 5.33
CA LYS A 66 -11.96 16.46 4.66
C LYS A 66 -13.45 16.68 4.89
N PHE A 67 -14.25 15.62 4.90
CA PHE A 67 -15.70 15.71 5.10
C PHE A 67 -16.08 16.11 6.53
N LEU A 68 -15.37 15.59 7.54
CA LEU A 68 -15.59 15.91 8.95
C LEU A 68 -14.96 17.24 9.42
N ASN A 69 -14.21 17.93 8.56
CA ASN A 69 -13.57 19.21 8.87
C ASN A 69 -14.27 20.40 8.17
N ARG A 70 -15.51 20.20 7.74
CA ARG A 70 -16.50 21.26 7.49
C ARG A 70 -17.50 21.28 8.64
#